data_AF-A0ABC9GII0-F1
#
_entry.id   AF-A0ABC9GII0-F1
#
_cell.length_a   1.000
_cell.length_b   1.000
_cell.length_c   1.000
_cell.angle_alpha   90.00
_cell.angle_beta   90.00
_cell.angle_gamma   90.00
#
_symmetry.space_group_name_H-M   'P 1'
#
loop_
_entity.id
_entity.type
_entity.pdbx_description
1 polymer ?
#
loop_
_entity_poly.entity_id
_entity_poly.type
_entity_poly.pdbx_seq_one_letter_code
_entity_poly.pdbx_strand_id
1 'polypeptide(L)'
;MKGPAISHDEEEETAALVAPPPPCPHDDGALPCKHESAGSMAVDQTKQGQSSMAKSWWTKLVPTRGVGLVMSVLVILALLAGTTSSGWTIQLGSSPFVEGNGAAGRGRNRRPPHHALSSSGELRVTVPFNCGNETSTAFPNCPRVAAPSPSPSPTTAPPSSEQRSSPSPTCPDYFRYIHSDLSPWRDAGITREAVERARGWATFRLVVVSGRAYVEKYRRAYQTRDVFTLWGILQLLARYPGRVPDLDLMFFCGDIPVVRSRAYPDQSKAPPLFMYCTEDTALDIVFPDWTFWGWPEVNIRPWAPFLEEVARESRRVPWMDREPYAFWKGNPNPGSLRKDLMRCNATGSRGKEWNARLFSQDWGYANRNGFKGSNLAKQCTYRYKIYVQGRGWSVSQKYILACGSPMLRIDTPFKDFFSRGLVAGRHYWPIDAARKCPSIKFAVDWGNAHPAQAQRMGEEGSSFTRDDLSMDYVYDYMLHLLTQYAGLLRYKPTVPDRAIELCLESMACPAGGQAHEFMMESMEKYAAGYEPCILPQPFTADEITELVQRDEDVRNKVNKMEEKEERER
;
A
#
# COMPACT_ATOMS: atom_id res chain seq x y z
N MET A 1 18.39 -20.31 -37.54
CA MET A 1 18.30 -18.98 -38.18
C MET A 1 18.67 -17.94 -37.12
N LYS A 2 19.68 -17.11 -37.40
CA LYS A 2 20.21 -16.10 -36.46
C LYS A 2 19.15 -15.02 -36.21
N GLY A 3 18.75 -14.82 -34.96
CA GLY A 3 17.89 -13.73 -34.52
C GLY A 3 18.69 -12.45 -34.22
N PRO A 4 18.07 -11.26 -34.27
CA PRO A 4 18.77 -10.00 -34.10
C PRO A 4 19.11 -9.77 -32.62
N ALA A 5 20.34 -9.31 -32.39
CA ALA A 5 20.82 -8.83 -31.11
C ALA A 5 20.10 -7.52 -30.77
N ILE A 6 19.45 -7.47 -29.60
CA ILE A 6 18.93 -6.24 -29.00
C ILE A 6 19.96 -5.82 -27.95
N SER A 7 20.71 -4.77 -28.25
CA SER A 7 21.56 -4.07 -27.29
C SER A 7 20.66 -3.29 -26.32
N HIS A 8 20.62 -3.74 -25.07
CA HIS A 8 20.09 -2.95 -23.98
C HIS A 8 21.25 -2.16 -23.37
N ASP A 9 21.42 -0.92 -23.82
CA ASP A 9 22.17 0.10 -23.07
C ASP A 9 21.24 0.56 -21.93
N GLU A 10 21.42 -0.03 -20.76
CA GLU A 10 20.89 0.49 -19.51
C GLU A 10 21.88 1.52 -18.97
N GLU A 11 21.66 2.80 -19.28
CA GLU A 11 22.29 3.90 -18.54
C GLU A 11 21.63 3.99 -17.15
N GLU A 12 22.25 3.29 -16.20
CA GLU A 12 21.99 3.37 -14.78
C GLU A 12 22.55 4.69 -14.24
N GLU A 13 21.71 5.72 -14.14
CA GLU A 13 22.06 6.98 -13.48
C GLU A 13 22.20 6.73 -11.97
N THR A 14 23.45 6.53 -11.56
CA THR A 14 23.88 6.32 -10.19
C THR A 14 23.55 7.53 -9.32
N ALA A 15 22.61 7.38 -8.39
CA ALA A 15 22.55 8.26 -7.23
C ALA A 15 23.74 7.92 -6.31
N ALA A 16 24.86 8.60 -6.50
CA ALA A 16 26.04 8.47 -5.64
C ALA A 16 25.66 8.82 -4.19
N LEU A 17 25.61 7.80 -3.33
CA LEU A 17 25.57 7.95 -1.89
C LEU A 17 26.98 8.38 -1.44
N VAL A 18 27.09 9.58 -0.85
CA VAL A 18 28.31 10.02 -0.16
C VAL A 18 28.54 9.10 1.03
N ALA A 19 29.69 8.42 1.06
CA ALA A 19 30.10 7.60 2.19
C ALA A 19 30.28 8.47 3.46
N PRO A 20 29.89 8.00 4.64
CA PRO A 20 30.16 8.71 5.89
C PRO A 20 31.69 8.78 6.13
N PRO A 21 32.20 9.87 6.74
CA PRO A 21 33.61 9.94 7.09
C PRO A 21 33.96 8.85 8.11
N PRO A 22 35.20 8.31 8.07
CA PRO A 22 35.61 7.23 8.96
C PRO A 22 35.59 7.69 10.43
N PRO A 23 35.25 6.80 11.38
CA PRO A 23 35.32 7.11 12.80
C PRO A 23 36.78 7.32 13.24
N CYS A 24 36.99 8.32 14.10
CA CYS A 24 38.30 8.58 14.70
C CYS A 24 38.73 7.38 15.58
N PRO A 25 39.96 6.88 15.45
CA PRO A 25 40.47 5.83 16.31
C PRO A 25 40.89 6.41 17.67
N HIS A 26 40.38 5.78 18.73
CA HIS A 26 40.86 5.77 20.13
C HIS A 26 41.04 7.11 20.86
N ASP A 27 40.14 7.32 21.82
CA ASP A 27 40.15 8.38 22.83
C ASP A 27 40.98 7.92 24.05
N ASP A 28 42.30 8.11 24.00
CA ASP A 28 43.12 8.25 25.20
C ASP A 28 43.32 9.74 25.42
N GLY A 29 42.59 10.28 26.40
CA GLY A 29 42.29 11.69 26.49
C GLY A 29 43.47 12.66 26.44
N ALA A 30 43.36 13.67 25.58
CA ALA A 30 43.64 15.08 25.84
C ALA A 30 43.54 15.90 24.53
N LEU A 31 42.79 17.02 24.62
CA LEU A 31 42.70 18.18 23.70
C LEU A 31 41.75 18.12 22.48
N PRO A 32 40.99 19.21 22.21
CA PRO A 32 40.02 19.28 21.11
C PRO A 32 40.63 19.79 19.78
N CYS A 33 40.27 19.14 18.67
CA CYS A 33 40.62 19.57 17.32
C CYS A 33 39.76 20.78 16.87
N LYS A 34 40.44 21.91 16.59
CA LYS A 34 39.90 23.03 15.82
C LYS A 34 40.06 22.74 14.31
N HIS A 35 39.03 23.01 13.52
CA HIS A 35 39.17 23.24 12.08
C HIS A 35 38.95 24.73 11.77
N GLU A 36 40.02 25.37 11.30
CA GLU A 36 40.04 26.74 10.79
C GLU A 36 39.34 26.83 9.42
N SER A 37 38.61 27.93 9.23
CA SER A 37 38.01 28.35 7.97
C SER A 37 38.79 29.54 7.39
N ALA A 38 39.30 29.37 6.18
CA ALA A 38 39.80 30.45 5.31
C ALA A 38 39.63 29.97 3.84
N GLY A 39 39.18 30.77 2.87
CA GLY A 39 38.74 32.14 2.85
C GLY A 39 37.89 32.36 1.58
N SER A 40 36.92 33.27 1.67
CA SER A 40 36.12 33.76 0.55
C SER A 40 36.66 35.13 0.13
N MET A 41 36.95 35.31 -1.16
CA MET A 41 37.24 36.63 -1.73
C MET A 41 35.94 37.36 -2.02
N ALA A 42 35.86 38.58 -1.49
CA ALA A 42 34.83 39.56 -1.75
C ALA A 42 35.02 40.26 -3.10
N VAL A 43 33.91 40.62 -3.74
CA VAL A 43 33.78 41.85 -4.53
C VAL A 43 32.47 42.51 -4.08
N ASP A 44 32.57 43.77 -3.71
CA ASP A 44 31.55 44.62 -3.08
C ASP A 44 30.96 45.64 -4.09
N GLN A 45 29.77 46.15 -3.73
CA GLN A 45 29.11 47.41 -4.13
C GLN A 45 28.29 47.46 -5.44
N THR A 46 27.08 48.05 -5.50
CA THR A 46 26.24 48.78 -4.52
C THR A 46 24.82 49.03 -5.11
N LYS A 47 23.90 49.45 -4.22
CA LYS A 47 22.67 50.30 -4.37
C LYS A 47 21.32 49.57 -4.19
N GLN A 48 20.68 49.70 -3.00
CA GLN A 48 19.68 50.73 -2.59
C GLN A 48 18.29 50.46 -3.19
N GLY A 49 17.13 50.49 -2.53
CA GLY A 49 16.63 50.59 -1.15
C GLY A 49 15.33 49.75 -1.12
N GLN A 50 14.44 49.70 -0.14
CA GLN A 50 14.07 50.53 1.00
C GLN A 50 13.18 49.64 1.90
N SER A 51 13.36 49.75 3.22
CA SER A 51 12.54 49.11 4.25
C SER A 51 11.34 50.01 4.62
N SER A 52 10.19 49.41 4.97
CA SER A 52 9.26 50.01 5.93
C SER A 52 8.22 49.01 6.48
N MET A 53 8.53 48.53 7.70
CA MET A 53 7.66 48.28 8.85
C MET A 53 6.22 47.78 8.68
N ALA A 54 6.01 46.59 9.24
CA ALA A 54 4.77 46.15 9.88
C ALA A 54 4.61 46.79 11.27
N LYS A 55 3.38 47.14 11.67
CA LYS A 55 2.94 47.16 13.08
C LYS A 55 1.46 46.83 13.20
N SER A 56 1.21 45.83 14.04
CA SER A 56 -0.05 45.42 14.67
C SER A 56 -0.40 46.40 15.79
N TRP A 57 -1.70 46.61 16.06
CA TRP A 57 -2.20 47.05 17.37
C TRP A 57 -3.59 46.47 17.67
N TRP A 58 -3.74 45.93 18.87
CA TRP A 58 -4.99 45.49 19.49
C TRP A 58 -5.33 46.38 20.70
N THR A 59 -6.63 46.56 20.92
CA THR A 59 -7.37 46.93 22.15
C THR A 59 -7.25 48.35 22.76
N LYS A 60 -8.39 49.02 22.93
CA LYS A 60 -9.13 49.13 24.23
C LYS A 60 -10.52 49.78 24.07
N LEU A 61 -11.36 49.53 25.07
CA LEU A 61 -12.83 49.63 25.16
C LEU A 61 -13.36 50.94 25.82
N VAL A 62 -14.56 51.39 25.37
CA VAL A 62 -15.78 51.86 26.15
C VAL A 62 -15.71 53.27 26.82
N PRO A 63 -16.82 54.03 27.12
CA PRO A 63 -18.27 53.69 27.21
C PRO A 63 -19.38 54.61 26.61
N THR A 64 -20.54 53.96 26.38
CA THR A 64 -21.98 54.27 26.61
C THR A 64 -22.60 55.68 26.62
N ARG A 65 -23.71 55.82 25.87
CA ARG A 65 -25.08 56.34 26.21
C ARG A 65 -25.82 56.57 24.86
N GLY A 66 -27.09 56.28 24.58
CA GLY A 66 -28.26 55.71 25.23
C GLY A 66 -29.48 55.95 24.30
N VAL A 67 -30.59 55.20 24.51
CA VAL A 67 -31.97 55.40 23.95
C VAL A 67 -32.13 55.09 22.44
N GLY A 68 -33.10 54.33 21.92
CA GLY A 68 -34.28 53.64 22.42
C GLY A 68 -35.09 53.14 21.19
N LEU A 69 -35.80 52.01 21.33
CA LEU A 69 -37.02 51.59 20.59
C LEU A 69 -37.12 51.86 19.07
N VAL A 70 -37.01 50.81 18.24
CA VAL A 70 -38.08 50.32 17.34
C VAL A 70 -37.77 48.85 16.99
N MET A 71 -38.46 47.92 17.64
CA MET A 71 -38.66 46.56 17.14
C MET A 71 -39.89 46.57 16.22
N SER A 72 -39.95 45.59 15.31
CA SER A 72 -41.19 45.02 14.77
C SER A 72 -41.73 45.56 13.44
N VAL A 73 -41.08 45.26 12.30
CA VAL A 73 -41.80 45.18 10.99
C VAL A 73 -41.34 44.03 10.06
N LEU A 74 -40.15 43.41 10.22
CA LEU A 74 -39.67 42.40 9.24
C LEU A 74 -39.89 40.93 9.62
N VAL A 75 -40.99 40.60 10.29
CA VAL A 75 -41.37 39.19 10.57
C VAL A 75 -42.83 38.87 10.16
N ILE A 76 -43.57 39.82 9.58
CA ILE A 76 -44.98 39.61 9.14
C ILE A 76 -45.13 39.90 7.63
N LEU A 77 -44.21 39.34 6.83
CA LEU A 77 -44.38 39.21 5.37
C LEU A 77 -43.96 37.81 4.88
N ALA A 78 -44.05 36.80 5.75
CA ALA A 78 -43.73 35.40 5.44
C ALA A 78 -44.91 34.44 5.65
N LEU A 79 -46.15 34.93 5.79
CA LEU A 79 -47.29 34.07 6.12
C LEU A 79 -48.58 34.25 5.30
N LEU A 80 -48.58 34.96 4.17
CA LEU A 80 -49.78 35.04 3.31
C LEU A 80 -49.46 35.09 1.80
N ALA A 81 -48.83 34.04 1.27
CA ALA A 81 -48.82 33.75 -0.17
C ALA A 81 -48.54 32.27 -0.48
N GLY A 82 -49.35 31.35 0.06
CA GLY A 82 -49.81 30.19 -0.72
C GLY A 82 -51.22 30.58 -1.19
N THR A 83 -51.59 30.54 -2.46
CA THR A 83 -51.64 29.34 -3.32
C THR A 83 -51.83 29.74 -4.79
N THR A 84 -51.57 28.77 -5.68
CA THR A 84 -51.94 28.67 -7.11
C THR A 84 -51.02 29.31 -8.16
N SER A 85 -50.09 28.51 -8.70
CA SER A 85 -50.09 28.13 -10.14
C SER A 85 -48.89 27.22 -10.46
N SER A 86 -49.24 25.95 -10.71
CA SER A 86 -48.68 25.06 -11.73
C SER A 86 -47.30 25.36 -12.36
N GLY A 87 -46.36 24.47 -12.06
CA GLY A 87 -45.53 23.83 -13.09
C GLY A 87 -44.10 24.35 -13.23
N TRP A 88 -43.14 23.43 -13.15
CA TRP A 88 -41.71 23.55 -13.47
C TRP A 88 -40.75 23.96 -12.34
N THR A 89 -40.90 23.33 -11.16
CA THR A 89 -39.73 23.01 -10.34
C THR A 89 -39.07 21.74 -10.87
N ILE A 90 -37.95 21.90 -11.57
CA ILE A 90 -37.08 20.79 -11.96
C ILE A 90 -36.44 20.24 -10.67
N GLN A 91 -37.06 19.21 -10.10
CA GLN A 91 -36.41 18.29 -9.18
C GLN A 91 -35.31 17.55 -9.95
N LEU A 92 -34.10 18.11 -9.94
CA LEU A 92 -32.90 17.38 -10.30
C LEU A 92 -32.68 16.31 -9.22
N GLY A 93 -33.17 15.11 -9.53
CA GLY A 93 -33.11 13.95 -8.66
C GLY A 93 -31.69 13.68 -8.18
N SER A 94 -31.53 13.74 -6.87
CA SER A 94 -30.40 13.21 -6.10
C SER A 94 -30.31 11.70 -6.29
N SER A 95 -29.71 11.24 -7.39
CA SER A 95 -29.33 9.84 -7.55
C SER A 95 -27.95 9.64 -6.92
N PRO A 96 -27.83 8.91 -5.80
CA PRO A 96 -26.59 8.91 -5.03
C PRO A 96 -25.52 8.12 -5.79
N PHE A 97 -24.52 8.84 -6.29
CA PHE A 97 -23.25 8.30 -6.80
C PHE A 97 -22.55 7.34 -5.80
N VAL A 98 -22.93 7.41 -4.52
CA VAL A 98 -22.36 6.66 -3.39
C VAL A 98 -23.31 5.58 -2.84
N GLU A 99 -24.56 5.51 -3.32
CA GLU A 99 -25.43 4.36 -3.06
C GLU A 99 -25.57 3.58 -4.36
N GLY A 100 -24.68 2.59 -4.54
CA GLY A 100 -25.02 1.50 -5.42
C GLY A 100 -26.38 0.95 -4.96
N ASN A 101 -27.35 0.88 -5.87
CA ASN A 101 -28.60 0.18 -5.65
C ASN A 101 -28.25 -1.30 -5.44
N GLY A 102 -28.06 -1.67 -4.17
CA GLY A 102 -27.58 -2.94 -3.69
C GLY A 102 -27.45 -2.87 -2.17
N ALA A 103 -28.59 -3.00 -1.48
CA ALA A 103 -28.76 -3.05 -0.02
C ALA A 103 -28.50 -1.75 0.77
N ALA A 104 -29.34 -0.73 0.55
CA ALA A 104 -29.71 0.15 1.65
C ALA A 104 -30.43 -0.71 2.72
N GLY A 105 -29.81 -0.90 3.88
CA GLY A 105 -30.47 -1.50 5.05
C GLY A 105 -30.07 -2.93 5.43
N ARG A 106 -28.81 -3.36 5.25
CA ARG A 106 -28.21 -4.29 6.22
C ARG A 106 -27.32 -3.47 7.15
N GLY A 107 -27.62 -3.51 8.45
CA GLY A 107 -26.82 -2.86 9.48
C GLY A 107 -25.34 -3.16 9.28
N ARG A 108 -24.49 -2.22 9.72
CA ARG A 108 -23.02 -2.33 9.75
C ARG A 108 -22.58 -3.68 10.35
N ASN A 109 -22.57 -4.73 9.53
CA ASN A 109 -21.84 -5.94 9.81
C ASN A 109 -20.42 -5.62 9.37
N ARG A 110 -19.67 -4.93 10.25
CA ARG A 110 -18.22 -5.05 10.24
C ARG A 110 -17.93 -6.53 10.07
N ARG A 111 -17.04 -6.91 9.15
CA ARG A 111 -16.58 -8.29 9.12
C ARG A 111 -16.14 -8.62 10.55
N PRO A 112 -16.64 -9.71 11.15
CA PRO A 112 -16.16 -10.10 12.46
C PRO A 112 -14.63 -10.13 12.40
N PRO A 113 -13.93 -9.67 13.46
CA PRO A 113 -12.47 -9.68 13.46
C PRO A 113 -11.98 -11.05 13.02
N HIS A 114 -10.98 -11.05 12.14
CA HIS A 114 -10.43 -12.25 11.48
C HIS A 114 -10.35 -13.43 12.45
N HIS A 115 -9.90 -13.17 13.68
CA HIS A 115 -10.21 -13.98 14.85
C HIS A 115 -10.52 -13.12 16.08
N ALA A 116 -11.54 -13.51 16.85
CA ALA A 116 -11.66 -13.08 18.24
C ALA A 116 -10.73 -13.97 19.06
N LEU A 117 -9.78 -13.35 19.75
CA LEU A 117 -8.88 -14.05 20.65
C LEU A 117 -9.71 -14.83 21.68
N SER A 118 -9.62 -16.16 21.66
CA SER A 118 -10.33 -16.97 22.64
C SER A 118 -9.88 -16.57 24.04
N SER A 119 -10.82 -16.19 24.89
CA SER A 119 -10.56 -15.86 26.29
C SER A 119 -10.23 -17.09 27.15
N SER A 120 -10.30 -18.29 26.57
CA SER A 120 -9.75 -19.51 27.18
C SER A 120 -8.24 -19.52 26.96
N GLY A 121 -7.45 -19.74 28.01
CA GLY A 121 -5.99 -19.77 27.99
C GLY A 121 -5.38 -20.87 27.10
N GLU A 122 -5.57 -20.78 25.79
CA GLU A 122 -4.86 -21.59 24.80
C GLU A 122 -3.37 -21.29 24.89
N LEU A 123 -2.59 -22.37 24.99
CA LEU A 123 -1.15 -22.34 25.06
C LEU A 123 -0.63 -21.77 23.73
N ARG A 124 -0.27 -20.48 23.70
CA ARG A 124 0.32 -19.87 22.51
C ARG A 124 1.73 -20.40 22.31
N VAL A 125 1.99 -21.04 21.17
CA VAL A 125 3.34 -21.47 20.79
C VAL A 125 4.15 -20.22 20.44
N THR A 126 5.15 -19.90 21.25
CA THR A 126 6.06 -18.78 20.99
C THR A 126 6.99 -19.11 19.84
N VAL A 127 7.21 -18.14 18.96
CA VAL A 127 8.24 -18.23 17.92
C VAL A 127 9.62 -18.05 18.60
N PRO A 128 10.51 -19.04 18.56
CA PRO A 128 11.84 -18.90 19.12
C PRO A 128 12.66 -17.92 18.29
N PHE A 129 13.42 -17.06 18.98
CA PHE A 129 14.36 -16.14 18.36
C PHE A 129 15.51 -15.83 19.33
N ASN A 130 16.76 -16.02 18.91
CA ASN A 130 17.92 -15.70 19.73
C ASN A 130 19.17 -15.38 18.87
N CYS A 131 19.76 -14.20 19.06
CA CYS A 131 20.98 -13.79 18.35
C CYS A 131 22.29 -14.32 18.93
N GLY A 132 22.26 -15.06 20.05
CA GLY A 132 23.46 -15.50 20.75
C GLY A 132 24.18 -14.34 21.47
N ASN A 133 25.27 -14.64 22.17
CA ASN A 133 26.10 -13.62 22.83
C ASN A 133 27.00 -12.90 21.80
N GLU A 134 27.10 -11.57 21.92
CA GLU A 134 27.86 -10.65 21.05
C GLU A 134 29.37 -10.97 20.89
N THR A 135 29.91 -11.90 21.66
CA THR A 135 31.33 -12.30 21.63
C THR A 135 31.66 -13.40 20.61
N SER A 136 30.68 -13.98 19.93
CA SER A 136 30.92 -15.02 18.91
C SER A 136 30.97 -14.39 17.50
N THR A 137 32.11 -14.52 16.82
CA THR A 137 32.30 -14.07 15.42
C THR A 137 31.63 -15.01 14.39
N ALA A 138 30.91 -16.03 14.83
CA ALA A 138 30.19 -16.94 13.94
C ALA A 138 28.80 -16.37 13.61
N PHE A 139 28.46 -16.30 12.32
CA PHE A 139 27.10 -15.99 11.87
C PHE A 139 26.10 -16.91 12.58
N PRO A 140 24.92 -16.40 13.01
CA PRO A 140 23.90 -17.24 13.61
C PRO A 140 23.49 -18.33 12.63
N ASN A 141 23.84 -19.57 12.94
CA ASN A 141 23.39 -20.72 12.17
C ASN A 141 21.91 -20.95 12.46
N CYS A 142 21.14 -21.30 11.43
CA CYS A 142 19.73 -21.59 11.60
C CYS A 142 19.54 -22.75 12.59
N PRO A 143 18.70 -22.57 13.64
CA PRO A 143 18.53 -23.59 14.66
C PRO A 143 18.09 -24.90 14.00
N ARG A 144 18.79 -25.99 14.29
CA ARG A 144 18.39 -27.34 13.83
C ARG A 144 17.19 -27.89 14.61
N VAL A 145 16.48 -27.05 15.38
CA VAL A 145 15.33 -27.48 16.16
C VAL A 145 14.31 -28.04 15.17
N ALA A 146 14.01 -29.33 15.31
CA ALA A 146 13.00 -29.98 14.50
C ALA A 146 11.72 -29.14 14.61
N ALA A 147 11.17 -28.74 13.47
CA ALA A 147 9.80 -28.23 13.43
C ALA A 147 8.96 -29.24 14.25
N PRO A 148 8.16 -28.81 15.23
CA PRO A 148 7.29 -29.74 15.94
C PRO A 148 6.42 -30.40 14.88
N SER A 149 6.69 -31.68 14.61
CA SER A 149 5.85 -32.49 13.73
C SER A 149 4.42 -32.35 14.25
N PRO A 150 3.43 -32.00 13.42
CA PRO A 150 2.05 -32.16 13.85
C PRO A 150 1.89 -33.65 14.16
N SER A 151 1.69 -33.96 15.45
CA SER A 151 1.40 -35.34 15.83
C SER A 151 0.18 -35.81 15.03
N PRO A 152 0.17 -37.05 14.52
CA PRO A 152 -1.02 -37.60 13.90
C PRO A 152 -2.16 -37.50 14.91
N SER A 153 -3.30 -36.98 14.47
CA SER A 153 -4.52 -36.83 15.24
C SER A 153 -4.74 -38.05 16.15
N PRO A 154 -5.04 -37.88 17.45
CA PRO A 154 -5.38 -39.01 18.28
C PRO A 154 -6.66 -39.63 17.73
N THR A 155 -6.56 -40.90 17.36
CA THR A 155 -7.68 -41.77 17.00
C THR A 155 -8.80 -41.63 18.02
N THR A 156 -9.92 -41.09 17.54
CA THR A 156 -11.30 -41.34 17.97
C THR A 156 -11.54 -41.56 19.46
N ALA A 157 -11.60 -40.47 20.22
CA ALA A 157 -12.52 -40.39 21.37
C ALA A 157 -13.74 -39.56 20.93
N PRO A 158 -14.98 -39.97 21.28
CA PRO A 158 -16.17 -39.21 20.87
C PRO A 158 -16.10 -37.80 21.49
N PRO A 159 -16.34 -36.73 20.72
CA PRO A 159 -16.28 -35.39 21.26
C PRO A 159 -17.39 -35.24 22.30
N SER A 160 -16.99 -34.97 23.55
CA SER A 160 -17.87 -34.35 24.52
C SER A 160 -18.41 -33.07 23.91
N SER A 161 -19.73 -33.02 23.76
CA SER A 161 -20.49 -31.85 23.31
C SER A 161 -20.08 -30.62 24.11
N GLU A 162 -19.88 -29.49 23.41
CA GLU A 162 -19.80 -28.09 23.89
C GLU A 162 -18.51 -27.29 23.67
N GLN A 163 -17.81 -27.50 22.55
CA GLN A 163 -17.08 -26.39 21.90
C GLN A 163 -17.46 -26.32 20.42
N ARG A 164 -18.51 -25.53 20.12
CA ARG A 164 -18.78 -25.08 18.76
C ARG A 164 -17.63 -24.14 18.36
N SER A 165 -16.61 -24.65 17.69
CA SER A 165 -15.70 -23.80 16.93
C SER A 165 -16.53 -23.06 15.89
N SER A 166 -16.51 -21.73 15.94
CA SER A 166 -17.13 -20.90 14.90
C SER A 166 -16.49 -21.24 13.56
N PRO A 167 -17.26 -21.39 12.47
CA PRO A 167 -16.69 -21.66 11.15
C PRO A 167 -15.71 -20.56 10.76
N SER A 168 -14.56 -20.93 10.19
CA SER A 168 -13.57 -19.98 9.70
C SER A 168 -14.22 -18.97 8.76
N PRO A 169 -13.89 -17.67 8.87
CA PRO A 169 -14.44 -16.67 7.97
C PRO A 169 -14.01 -16.95 6.53
N THR A 170 -14.83 -16.57 5.56
CA THR A 170 -14.44 -16.56 4.15
C THR A 170 -13.39 -15.45 3.92
N CYS A 171 -12.35 -15.74 3.12
CA CYS A 171 -11.36 -14.72 2.77
C CYS A 171 -11.98 -13.58 1.94
N PRO A 172 -11.35 -12.38 1.93
CA PRO A 172 -11.71 -11.29 1.03
C PRO A 172 -11.79 -11.71 -0.44
N ASP A 173 -12.72 -11.10 -1.20
CA ASP A 173 -12.98 -11.49 -2.59
C ASP A 173 -11.76 -11.35 -3.50
N TYR A 174 -10.80 -10.46 -3.17
CA TYR A 174 -9.57 -10.34 -3.95
C TYR A 174 -8.69 -11.61 -3.90
N PHE A 175 -8.91 -12.52 -2.95
CA PHE A 175 -8.24 -13.83 -2.93
C PHE A 175 -8.64 -14.70 -4.11
N ARG A 176 -9.82 -14.49 -4.70
CA ARG A 176 -10.31 -15.26 -5.86
C ARG A 176 -9.40 -15.08 -7.07
N TYR A 177 -8.64 -13.98 -7.15
CA TYR A 177 -7.64 -13.76 -8.20
C TYR A 177 -6.43 -14.70 -8.11
N ILE A 178 -6.20 -15.41 -6.99
CA ILE A 178 -5.21 -16.50 -6.92
C ILE A 178 -5.51 -17.55 -8.00
N HIS A 179 -6.78 -17.88 -8.20
CA HIS A 179 -7.20 -18.83 -9.25
C HIS A 179 -6.88 -18.30 -10.65
N SER A 180 -7.07 -17.01 -10.88
CA SER A 180 -6.76 -16.36 -12.17
C SER A 180 -5.25 -16.33 -12.43
N ASP A 181 -4.46 -15.91 -11.43
CA ASP A 181 -3.00 -15.79 -11.54
C ASP A 181 -2.33 -17.15 -11.78
N LEU A 182 -2.91 -18.24 -11.29
CA LEU A 182 -2.40 -19.61 -11.46
C LEU A 182 -3.07 -20.38 -12.60
N SER A 183 -4.11 -19.82 -13.23
CA SER A 183 -4.88 -20.49 -14.29
C SER A 183 -4.05 -21.00 -15.47
N PRO A 184 -2.95 -20.34 -15.92
CA PRO A 184 -2.16 -20.83 -17.04
C PRO A 184 -1.62 -22.26 -16.84
N TRP A 185 -1.35 -22.64 -15.59
CA TRP A 185 -0.73 -23.92 -15.25
C TRP A 185 -1.68 -24.90 -14.56
N ARG A 186 -2.96 -24.57 -14.40
CA ARG A 186 -3.92 -25.38 -13.63
C ARG A 186 -4.00 -26.83 -14.10
N ASP A 187 -4.09 -27.02 -15.42
CA ASP A 187 -4.29 -28.35 -16.00
C ASP A 187 -2.95 -29.04 -16.32
N ALA A 188 -2.02 -28.30 -16.94
CA ALA A 188 -0.71 -28.83 -17.34
C ALA A 188 0.24 -29.08 -16.14
N GLY A 189 0.10 -28.28 -15.07
CA GLY A 189 1.07 -28.18 -13.99
C GLY A 189 2.36 -27.46 -14.39
N ILE A 190 3.29 -27.41 -13.43
CA ILE A 190 4.54 -26.66 -13.50
C ILE A 190 5.71 -27.65 -13.40
N THR A 191 6.49 -27.76 -14.47
CA THR A 191 7.71 -28.59 -14.47
C THR A 191 8.91 -27.82 -13.93
N ARG A 192 9.98 -28.53 -13.58
CA ARG A 192 11.25 -27.92 -13.15
C ARG A 192 11.81 -26.99 -14.22
N GLU A 193 11.75 -27.42 -15.47
CA GLU A 193 12.22 -26.65 -16.62
C GLU A 193 11.38 -25.37 -16.81
N ALA A 194 10.09 -25.38 -16.46
CA ALA A 194 9.25 -24.18 -16.50
C ALA A 194 9.69 -23.15 -15.47
N VAL A 195 9.96 -23.57 -14.23
CA VAL A 195 10.51 -22.70 -13.17
C VAL A 195 11.88 -22.15 -13.58
N GLU A 196 12.76 -23.00 -14.10
CA GLU A 196 14.12 -22.60 -14.49
C GLU A 196 14.16 -21.60 -15.65
N ARG A 197 13.18 -21.63 -16.57
CA ARG A 197 13.05 -20.60 -17.63
C ARG A 197 12.87 -19.18 -17.07
N ALA A 198 12.36 -19.02 -15.85
CA ALA A 198 12.23 -17.69 -15.23
C ALA A 198 13.57 -17.11 -14.71
N ARG A 199 14.66 -17.90 -14.67
CA ARG A 199 15.96 -17.45 -14.12
C ARG A 199 16.47 -16.15 -14.75
N GLY A 200 16.24 -15.96 -16.04
CA GLY A 200 16.66 -14.75 -16.78
C GLY A 200 16.01 -13.45 -16.28
N TRP A 201 14.85 -13.53 -15.60
CA TRP A 201 14.15 -12.37 -15.00
C TRP A 201 14.17 -12.38 -13.46
N ALA A 202 14.32 -13.54 -12.84
CA ALA A 202 14.33 -13.66 -11.39
C ALA A 202 15.47 -12.86 -10.73
N THR A 203 15.15 -12.21 -9.62
CA THR A 203 16.10 -11.63 -8.66
C THR A 203 16.66 -12.72 -7.75
N PHE A 204 15.81 -13.63 -7.29
CA PHE A 204 16.19 -14.80 -6.51
C PHE A 204 15.29 -16.01 -6.80
N ARG A 205 15.81 -17.21 -6.52
CA ARG A 205 15.02 -18.44 -6.37
C ARG A 205 14.86 -18.73 -4.90
N LEU A 206 13.64 -19.05 -4.49
CA LEU A 206 13.32 -19.50 -3.14
C LEU A 206 12.81 -20.93 -3.21
N VAL A 207 13.34 -21.77 -2.33
CA VAL A 207 12.88 -23.14 -2.13
C VAL A 207 12.49 -23.32 -0.68
N VAL A 208 11.29 -23.86 -0.42
CA VAL A 208 10.90 -24.33 0.91
C VAL A 208 10.92 -25.85 0.86
N VAL A 209 11.66 -26.49 1.76
CA VAL A 209 11.70 -27.95 1.91
C VAL A 209 11.61 -28.28 3.39
N SER A 210 10.62 -29.10 3.76
CA SER A 210 10.39 -29.54 5.14
C SER A 210 10.27 -28.35 6.12
N GLY A 211 9.54 -27.31 5.71
CA GLY A 211 9.30 -26.11 6.51
C GLY A 211 10.50 -25.16 6.64
N ARG A 212 11.62 -25.41 5.93
CA ARG A 212 12.82 -24.57 5.95
C ARG A 212 13.00 -23.85 4.62
N ALA A 213 13.36 -22.58 4.66
CA ALA A 213 13.56 -21.73 3.49
C ALA A 213 15.02 -21.69 3.05
N TYR A 214 15.25 -21.76 1.74
CA TYR A 214 16.56 -21.66 1.11
C TYR A 214 16.48 -20.69 -0.07
N VAL A 215 17.47 -19.81 -0.21
CA VAL A 215 17.50 -18.79 -1.27
C VAL A 215 18.78 -18.87 -2.08
N GLU A 216 18.66 -18.83 -3.40
CA GLU A 216 19.77 -18.53 -4.32
C GLU A 216 19.50 -17.15 -4.94
N LYS A 217 20.34 -16.16 -4.66
CA LYS A 217 20.24 -14.83 -5.28
C LYS A 217 20.94 -14.83 -6.64
N TYR A 218 20.28 -14.31 -7.66
CA TYR A 218 20.83 -14.21 -9.02
C TYR A 218 21.36 -12.83 -9.35
N ARG A 219 20.73 -11.79 -8.81
CA ARG A 219 21.13 -10.40 -9.00
C ARG A 219 20.71 -9.57 -7.79
N ARG A 220 21.28 -8.38 -7.70
CA ARG A 220 20.95 -7.40 -6.68
C ARG A 220 19.53 -6.84 -6.92
N ALA A 221 18.72 -6.76 -5.86
CA ALA A 221 17.47 -6.03 -5.90
C ALA A 221 17.72 -4.52 -5.72
N TYR A 222 16.80 -3.70 -6.21
CA TYR A 222 16.77 -2.29 -5.82
C TYR A 222 16.54 -2.20 -4.31
N GLN A 223 17.46 -1.61 -3.56
CA GLN A 223 17.34 -1.46 -2.10
C GLN A 223 17.07 -2.81 -1.40
N THR A 224 16.46 -2.83 -0.21
CA THR A 224 16.17 -4.05 0.56
C THR A 224 14.86 -4.74 0.16
N ARG A 225 14.43 -4.63 -1.10
CA ARG A 225 13.18 -5.24 -1.57
C ARG A 225 13.18 -6.76 -1.40
N ASP A 226 14.23 -7.42 -1.86
CA ASP A 226 14.41 -8.86 -1.70
C ASP A 226 14.52 -9.24 -0.21
N VAL A 227 15.27 -8.48 0.58
CA VAL A 227 15.44 -8.73 2.02
C VAL A 227 14.09 -8.73 2.75
N PHE A 228 13.25 -7.70 2.58
CA PHE A 228 11.97 -7.64 3.30
C PHE A 228 10.90 -8.56 2.72
N THR A 229 10.97 -8.92 1.43
CA THR A 229 10.16 -10.01 0.88
C THR A 229 10.53 -11.36 1.49
N LEU A 230 11.82 -11.67 1.60
CA LEU A 230 12.29 -12.91 2.23
C LEU A 230 11.98 -12.94 3.73
N TRP A 231 12.15 -11.81 4.43
CA TRP A 231 11.74 -11.67 5.83
C TRP A 231 10.25 -11.96 6.02
N GLY A 232 9.40 -11.44 5.13
CA GLY A 232 7.97 -11.72 5.17
C GLY A 232 7.60 -13.18 4.98
N ILE A 233 8.34 -13.90 4.12
CA ILE A 233 8.17 -15.33 3.93
C ILE A 233 8.62 -16.11 5.17
N LEU A 234 9.68 -15.68 5.85
CA LEU A 234 10.06 -16.26 7.15
C LEU A 234 8.98 -16.03 8.21
N GLN A 235 8.35 -14.85 8.22
CA GLN A 235 7.22 -14.59 9.11
C GLN A 235 6.04 -15.51 8.81
N LEU A 236 5.75 -15.78 7.53
CA LEU A 236 4.74 -16.76 7.14
C LEU A 236 5.06 -18.16 7.70
N LEU A 237 6.32 -18.61 7.56
CA LEU A 237 6.76 -19.91 8.07
C LEU A 237 6.67 -19.99 9.60
N ALA A 238 7.01 -18.90 10.31
CA ALA A 238 6.90 -18.80 11.76
C ALA A 238 5.44 -18.77 12.23
N ARG A 239 4.57 -18.08 11.49
CA ARG A 239 3.13 -17.98 11.80
C ARG A 239 2.39 -19.28 11.54
N TYR A 240 2.74 -20.01 10.48
CA TYR A 240 2.10 -21.27 10.10
C TYR A 240 3.10 -22.44 10.02
N PRO A 241 3.74 -22.85 11.14
CA PRO A 241 4.72 -23.93 11.12
C PRO A 241 4.15 -25.22 10.54
N GLY A 242 4.85 -25.81 9.58
CA GLY A 242 4.46 -27.07 8.93
C GLY A 242 3.29 -26.99 7.95
N ARG A 243 2.68 -25.80 7.74
CA ARG A 243 1.56 -25.64 6.79
C ARG A 243 1.96 -25.11 5.43
N VAL A 244 3.10 -24.44 5.32
CA VAL A 244 3.64 -24.03 4.02
C VAL A 244 4.23 -25.28 3.35
N PRO A 245 3.72 -25.70 2.17
CA PRO A 245 4.20 -26.91 1.51
C PRO A 245 5.60 -26.73 0.94
N ASP A 246 6.22 -27.87 0.60
CA ASP A 246 7.44 -27.87 -0.20
C ASP A 246 7.17 -27.16 -1.54
N LEU A 247 7.97 -26.15 -1.87
CA LEU A 247 7.80 -25.36 -3.09
C LEU A 247 9.13 -24.86 -3.64
N ASP A 248 9.12 -24.45 -4.90
CA ASP A 248 10.27 -23.95 -5.65
C ASP A 248 9.81 -22.84 -6.58
N LEU A 249 10.15 -21.60 -6.26
CA LEU A 249 9.66 -20.42 -6.96
C LEU A 249 10.79 -19.49 -7.40
N MET A 250 10.51 -18.75 -8.47
CA MET A 250 11.33 -17.65 -8.97
C MET A 250 10.63 -16.33 -8.63
N PHE A 251 11.39 -15.36 -8.11
CA PHE A 251 10.85 -14.07 -7.71
C PHE A 251 11.60 -12.94 -8.39
N PHE A 252 10.87 -11.99 -8.99
CA PHE A 252 11.41 -10.78 -9.58
C PHE A 252 11.01 -9.54 -8.78
N CYS A 253 12.00 -8.81 -8.26
CA CYS A 253 11.80 -7.64 -7.39
C CYS A 253 11.68 -6.31 -8.15
N GLY A 254 11.48 -6.36 -9.48
CA GLY A 254 11.35 -5.18 -10.34
C GLY A 254 9.99 -4.49 -10.25
N ASP A 255 9.83 -3.41 -11.02
CA ASP A 255 8.65 -2.55 -10.98
C ASP A 255 7.55 -2.95 -11.99
N ILE A 256 7.89 -3.62 -13.10
CA ILE A 256 6.98 -3.83 -14.25
C ILE A 256 6.86 -5.33 -14.56
N PRO A 257 5.64 -5.87 -14.78
CA PRO A 257 5.41 -7.24 -15.24
C PRO A 257 6.15 -7.57 -16.55
N VAL A 258 6.82 -8.73 -16.57
CA VAL A 258 7.75 -9.12 -17.65
C VAL A 258 7.28 -10.36 -18.41
N VAL A 259 6.43 -11.20 -17.84
CA VAL A 259 5.93 -12.40 -18.51
C VAL A 259 4.66 -12.04 -19.28
N ARG A 260 4.83 -11.65 -20.55
CA ARG A 260 3.70 -11.17 -21.38
C ARG A 260 2.93 -12.30 -22.03
N SER A 261 1.60 -12.31 -21.88
CA SER A 261 0.72 -13.34 -22.44
C SER A 261 0.89 -13.56 -23.94
N ARG A 262 1.07 -12.47 -24.70
CA ARG A 262 1.34 -12.51 -26.15
C ARG A 262 2.57 -13.31 -26.58
N ALA A 263 3.55 -13.48 -25.68
CA ALA A 263 4.76 -14.25 -25.95
C ALA A 263 4.55 -15.76 -25.78
N TYR A 264 3.41 -16.16 -25.22
CA TYR A 264 3.07 -17.55 -24.91
C TYR A 264 1.68 -17.89 -25.47
N PRO A 265 1.57 -18.21 -26.78
CA PRO A 265 0.30 -18.65 -27.38
C PRO A 265 -0.33 -19.83 -26.62
N ASP A 266 0.53 -20.72 -26.15
CA ASP A 266 0.21 -21.73 -25.15
C ASP A 266 0.68 -21.21 -23.78
N GLN A 267 -0.26 -20.64 -23.01
CA GLN A 267 0.06 -19.99 -21.74
C GLN A 267 0.63 -20.97 -20.70
N SER A 268 0.36 -22.27 -20.82
CA SER A 268 0.93 -23.29 -19.92
C SER A 268 2.45 -23.40 -20.01
N LYS A 269 3.04 -22.90 -21.10
CA LYS A 269 4.50 -22.84 -21.31
C LYS A 269 5.14 -21.60 -20.72
N ALA A 270 4.37 -20.62 -20.26
CA ALA A 270 4.90 -19.44 -19.59
C ALA A 270 5.70 -19.86 -18.34
N PRO A 271 6.83 -19.21 -18.05
CA PRO A 271 7.56 -19.44 -16.82
C PRO A 271 6.78 -18.82 -15.65
N PRO A 272 6.52 -19.56 -14.55
CA PRO A 272 5.91 -18.97 -13.36
C PRO A 272 6.92 -18.04 -12.68
N LEU A 273 6.59 -16.76 -12.62
CA LEU A 273 7.43 -15.74 -12.02
C LEU A 273 6.61 -14.91 -11.05
N PHE A 274 7.01 -14.89 -9.78
CA PHE A 274 6.38 -14.05 -8.77
C PHE A 274 6.89 -12.61 -8.86
N MET A 275 6.00 -11.65 -8.66
CA MET A 275 6.33 -10.25 -8.46
C MET A 275 5.25 -9.51 -7.68
N TYR A 276 5.36 -8.19 -7.57
CA TYR A 276 4.51 -7.40 -6.71
C TYR A 276 3.28 -6.77 -7.41
N CYS A 277 3.18 -6.84 -8.73
CA CYS A 277 2.02 -6.34 -9.47
C CYS A 277 1.74 -7.13 -10.76
N THR A 278 0.62 -6.82 -11.41
CA THR A 278 0.24 -7.36 -12.70
C THR A 278 -0.48 -6.28 -13.53
N GLU A 279 -0.76 -6.62 -14.77
CA GLU A 279 -1.64 -5.92 -15.72
C GLU A 279 -2.35 -6.97 -16.57
N ASP A 280 -3.40 -6.60 -17.30
CA ASP A 280 -4.28 -7.57 -17.99
C ASP A 280 -3.53 -8.43 -19.05
N THR A 281 -2.36 -7.98 -19.53
CA THR A 281 -1.53 -8.71 -20.50
C THR A 281 -0.34 -9.45 -19.89
N ALA A 282 -0.25 -9.50 -18.56
CA ALA A 282 0.82 -10.18 -17.83
C ALA A 282 0.36 -11.52 -17.26
N LEU A 283 1.32 -12.45 -17.16
CA LEU A 283 1.15 -13.78 -16.55
C LEU A 283 1.99 -13.92 -15.26
N ASP A 284 2.63 -12.83 -14.81
CA ASP A 284 3.36 -12.83 -13.55
C ASP A 284 2.40 -13.06 -12.36
N ILE A 285 2.85 -13.82 -11.37
CA ILE A 285 2.08 -14.21 -10.19
C ILE A 285 2.24 -13.13 -9.13
N VAL A 286 1.15 -12.50 -8.71
CA VAL A 286 1.23 -11.35 -7.81
C VAL A 286 1.37 -11.78 -6.35
N PHE A 287 2.32 -11.18 -5.65
CA PHE A 287 2.66 -11.42 -4.26
C PHE A 287 2.64 -10.10 -3.46
N PRO A 288 2.36 -10.11 -2.15
CA PRO A 288 2.48 -8.91 -1.31
C PRO A 288 3.86 -8.25 -1.41
N ASP A 289 3.88 -6.93 -1.52
CA ASP A 289 5.13 -6.18 -1.61
C ASP A 289 5.93 -6.19 -0.29
N TRP A 290 7.22 -5.88 -0.37
CA TRP A 290 8.12 -5.91 0.79
C TRP A 290 7.73 -4.90 1.90
N THR A 291 7.00 -3.84 1.54
CA THR A 291 6.68 -2.74 2.45
C THR A 291 5.61 -3.12 3.49
N PHE A 292 5.00 -4.30 3.37
CA PHE A 292 4.20 -4.89 4.46
C PHE A 292 5.05 -5.14 5.71
N TRP A 293 6.33 -5.49 5.54
CA TRP A 293 7.28 -5.70 6.64
C TRP A 293 8.26 -4.56 6.82
N GLY A 294 8.33 -3.62 5.88
CA GLY A 294 9.06 -2.36 6.05
C GLY A 294 9.88 -1.96 4.83
N TRP A 295 10.29 -0.70 4.80
CA TRP A 295 11.21 -0.15 3.80
C TRP A 295 12.16 0.86 4.46
N PRO A 296 13.28 0.38 5.02
CA PRO A 296 14.19 1.18 5.84
C PRO A 296 14.73 2.41 5.11
N GLU A 297 15.14 2.29 3.84
CA GLU A 297 15.82 3.36 3.11
C GLU A 297 14.99 4.64 2.94
N VAL A 298 13.67 4.54 3.11
CA VAL A 298 12.73 5.66 3.03
C VAL A 298 11.88 5.80 4.30
N ASN A 299 12.28 5.12 5.38
CA ASN A 299 11.63 5.14 6.70
C ASN A 299 10.11 4.86 6.63
N ILE A 300 9.72 3.88 5.80
CA ILE A 300 8.34 3.39 5.78
C ILE A 300 8.25 2.19 6.71
N ARG A 301 7.51 2.39 7.80
CA ARG A 301 7.32 1.38 8.84
C ARG A 301 6.54 0.16 8.34
N PRO A 302 6.67 -0.99 9.01
CA PRO A 302 5.85 -2.16 8.74
C PRO A 302 4.35 -1.85 8.87
N TRP A 303 3.53 -2.64 8.20
CA TRP A 303 2.13 -2.31 7.96
C TRP A 303 1.28 -2.26 9.24
N ALA A 304 1.41 -3.25 10.13
CA ALA A 304 0.64 -3.26 11.39
C ALA A 304 0.98 -2.05 12.31
N PRO A 305 2.27 -1.76 12.63
CA PRO A 305 2.65 -0.54 13.34
C PRO A 305 2.21 0.75 12.63
N PHE A 306 2.25 0.79 11.30
CA PHE A 306 1.76 1.93 10.52
C PHE A 306 0.24 2.14 10.70
N LEU A 307 -0.56 1.07 10.69
CA LEU A 307 -2.01 1.15 10.89
C LEU A 307 -2.36 1.69 12.28
N GLU A 308 -1.61 1.33 13.32
CA GLU A 308 -1.76 1.92 14.65
C GLU A 308 -1.40 3.41 14.66
N GLU A 309 -0.29 3.76 14.01
CA GLU A 309 0.18 5.14 13.92
C GLU A 309 -0.83 6.03 13.18
N VAL A 310 -1.32 5.61 12.01
CA VAL A 310 -2.31 6.39 11.24
C VAL A 310 -3.63 6.48 11.99
N ALA A 311 -4.06 5.45 12.73
CA ALA A 311 -5.25 5.52 13.58
C ALA A 311 -5.11 6.56 14.70
N ARG A 312 -3.90 6.74 15.25
CA ARG A 312 -3.60 7.78 16.25
C ARG A 312 -3.50 9.17 15.62
N GLU A 313 -2.77 9.30 14.52
CA GLU A 313 -2.49 10.58 13.85
C GLU A 313 -3.75 11.17 13.20
N SER A 314 -4.57 10.35 12.55
CA SER A 314 -5.80 10.80 11.86
C SER A 314 -6.87 11.33 12.80
N ARG A 315 -6.86 10.96 14.09
CA ARG A 315 -7.77 11.49 15.13
C ARG A 315 -7.44 12.92 15.55
N ARG A 316 -6.23 13.43 15.23
CA ARG A 316 -5.81 14.78 15.61
C ARG A 316 -6.55 15.87 14.83
N VAL A 317 -7.01 15.55 13.61
CA VAL A 317 -7.75 16.47 12.75
C VAL A 317 -9.02 15.74 12.27
N PRO A 318 -10.20 16.07 12.83
CA PRO A 318 -11.48 15.57 12.35
C PRO A 318 -11.62 15.79 10.84
N TRP A 319 -12.28 14.88 10.13
CA TRP A 319 -12.32 14.93 8.66
C TRP A 319 -12.86 16.27 8.13
N MET A 320 -13.87 16.85 8.80
CA MET A 320 -14.46 18.14 8.43
C MET A 320 -13.47 19.31 8.54
N ASP A 321 -12.47 19.21 9.41
CA ASP A 321 -11.47 20.25 9.67
C ASP A 321 -10.21 20.08 8.80
N ARG A 322 -10.14 19.04 7.98
CA ARG A 322 -9.03 18.82 7.04
C ARG A 322 -9.05 19.85 5.92
N GLU A 323 -7.87 20.17 5.42
CA GLU A 323 -7.67 21.09 4.29
C GLU A 323 -8.46 20.61 3.05
N PRO A 324 -9.30 21.46 2.43
CA PRO A 324 -10.27 21.05 1.41
C PRO A 324 -9.66 20.86 0.01
N TYR A 325 -8.42 20.37 -0.06
CA TYR A 325 -7.64 20.20 -1.28
C TYR A 325 -7.25 18.74 -1.50
N ALA A 326 -6.99 18.40 -2.77
CA ALA A 326 -6.32 17.15 -3.12
C ALA A 326 -4.81 17.26 -2.87
N PHE A 327 -4.26 16.28 -2.18
CA PHE A 327 -2.85 16.27 -1.81
C PHE A 327 -2.10 15.10 -2.44
N TRP A 328 -0.89 15.40 -2.92
CA TRP A 328 0.11 14.40 -3.29
C TRP A 328 1.51 14.87 -2.89
N LYS A 329 2.31 13.94 -2.36
CA LYS A 329 3.74 14.16 -2.15
C LYS A 329 4.50 12.92 -2.56
N GLY A 330 5.49 13.06 -3.42
CA GLY A 330 6.27 11.93 -3.92
C GLY A 330 7.35 12.33 -4.92
N ASN A 331 8.15 11.36 -5.35
CA ASN A 331 9.15 11.60 -6.39
C ASN A 331 8.44 11.66 -7.76
N PRO A 332 8.51 12.79 -8.50
CA PRO A 332 7.88 12.93 -9.80
C PRO A 332 8.62 12.17 -10.92
N ASN A 333 9.90 11.85 -10.74
CA ASN A 333 10.76 11.36 -11.82
C ASN A 333 10.51 9.91 -12.31
N PRO A 334 10.14 8.93 -11.47
CA PRO A 334 10.04 7.52 -11.86
C PRO A 334 8.95 7.18 -12.89
N GLY A 335 8.07 8.11 -13.25
CA GLY A 335 7.01 7.84 -14.24
C GLY A 335 6.53 9.13 -14.91
N SER A 336 6.26 9.06 -16.21
CA SER A 336 5.78 10.20 -17.01
C SER A 336 4.49 10.80 -16.45
N LEU A 337 3.59 9.96 -15.95
CA LEU A 337 2.31 10.41 -15.38
C LEU A 337 2.49 11.24 -14.10
N ARG A 338 3.54 10.99 -13.30
CA ARG A 338 3.85 11.81 -12.12
C ARG A 338 4.48 13.14 -12.50
N LYS A 339 5.40 13.14 -13.48
CA LYS A 339 5.95 14.39 -14.04
C LYS A 339 4.81 15.28 -14.58
N ASP A 340 3.88 14.67 -15.30
CA ASP A 340 2.69 15.35 -15.84
C ASP A 340 1.76 15.86 -14.71
N LEU A 341 1.49 15.06 -13.67
CA LEU A 341 0.68 15.48 -12.52
C LEU A 341 1.14 16.81 -11.93
N MET A 342 2.45 17.08 -11.87
CA MET A 342 2.98 18.34 -11.33
C MET A 342 2.47 19.59 -12.06
N ARG A 343 1.99 19.48 -13.31
CA ARG A 343 1.34 20.58 -14.05
C ARG A 343 0.00 21.01 -13.44
N CYS A 344 -0.62 20.19 -12.60
CA CYS A 344 -1.85 20.54 -11.90
C CYS A 344 -1.61 21.44 -10.67
N ASN A 345 -0.36 21.73 -10.30
CA ASN A 345 -0.08 22.72 -9.26
C ASN A 345 -0.31 24.14 -9.82
N ALA A 346 -0.77 25.08 -9.01
CA ALA A 346 -1.11 26.45 -9.45
C ALA A 346 0.06 27.17 -10.15
N THR A 347 1.30 26.90 -9.70
CA THR A 347 2.52 27.42 -10.31
C THR A 347 2.82 26.78 -11.66
N GLY A 348 2.53 25.49 -11.84
CA GLY A 348 2.72 24.75 -13.09
C GLY A 348 1.62 24.97 -14.13
N SER A 349 0.48 25.52 -13.72
CA SER A 349 -0.71 25.70 -14.55
C SER A 349 -0.91 27.14 -15.05
N ARG A 350 0.14 27.98 -15.02
CA ARG A 350 0.06 29.43 -15.33
C ARG A 350 -1.00 30.17 -14.49
N GLY A 351 -1.13 29.80 -13.21
CA GLY A 351 -2.06 30.43 -12.26
C GLY A 351 -3.46 29.81 -12.22
N LYS A 352 -3.75 28.75 -12.99
CA LYS A 352 -5.04 28.05 -12.93
C LYS A 352 -5.13 27.17 -11.67
N GLU A 353 -6.05 27.47 -10.77
CA GLU A 353 -6.28 26.67 -9.56
C GLU A 353 -7.05 25.38 -9.90
N TRP A 354 -6.45 24.24 -9.55
CA TRP A 354 -7.01 22.89 -9.75
C TRP A 354 -7.43 22.22 -8.43
N ASN A 355 -7.37 22.94 -7.31
CA ASN A 355 -7.53 22.44 -5.95
C ASN A 355 -6.55 21.32 -5.58
N ALA A 356 -5.38 21.29 -6.23
CA ALA A 356 -4.33 20.31 -5.98
C ALA A 356 -3.14 20.96 -5.25
N ARG A 357 -2.58 20.22 -4.29
CA ARG A 357 -1.38 20.57 -3.51
C ARG A 357 -0.36 19.46 -3.70
N LEU A 358 0.55 19.69 -4.64
CA LEU A 358 1.50 18.69 -5.15
C LEU A 358 2.92 19.06 -4.74
N PHE A 359 3.61 18.14 -4.06
CA PHE A 359 4.93 18.38 -3.51
C PHE A 359 5.92 17.34 -4.01
N SER A 360 7.05 17.80 -4.54
CA SER A 360 8.16 16.89 -4.87
C SER A 360 8.81 16.38 -3.57
N GLN A 361 9.02 15.08 -3.49
CA GLN A 361 9.78 14.47 -2.40
C GLN A 361 11.26 14.46 -2.75
N ASP A 362 12.03 15.28 -2.03
CA ASP A 362 13.49 15.20 -2.02
C ASP A 362 13.93 14.15 -0.99
N TRP A 363 14.39 13.00 -1.49
CA TRP A 363 14.88 11.91 -0.65
C TRP A 363 16.24 12.23 0.00
N GLY A 364 17.09 13.00 -0.66
CA GLY A 364 18.38 13.42 -0.10
C GLY A 364 18.19 14.34 1.10
N TYR A 365 17.29 15.31 1.02
CA TYR A 365 16.92 16.16 2.15
C TYR A 365 16.19 15.38 3.25
N ALA A 366 15.28 14.47 2.90
CA ALA A 366 14.58 13.63 3.87
C ALA A 366 15.56 12.78 4.68
N ASN A 367 16.55 12.15 4.03
CA ASN A 367 17.60 11.39 4.71
C ASN A 367 18.38 12.26 5.70
N ARG A 368 18.85 13.44 5.26
CA ARG A 368 19.62 14.36 6.12
C ARG A 368 18.81 14.92 7.30
N ASN A 369 17.49 15.06 7.16
CA ASN A 369 16.65 15.62 8.21
C ASN A 369 15.96 14.57 9.11
N GLY A 370 16.23 13.28 8.89
CA GLY A 370 15.60 12.19 9.64
C GLY A 370 14.10 12.03 9.32
N PHE A 371 13.70 12.25 8.07
CA PHE A 371 12.34 12.09 7.54
C PHE A 371 11.25 12.91 8.26
N LYS A 372 11.60 13.98 8.98
CA LYS A 372 10.66 14.78 9.80
C LYS A 372 9.46 15.29 9.02
N GLY A 373 9.63 15.59 7.73
CA GLY A 373 8.57 16.05 6.83
C GLY A 373 7.96 14.99 5.92
N SER A 374 8.32 13.71 6.08
CA SER A 374 7.96 12.62 5.15
C SER A 374 7.23 11.46 5.79
N ASN A 375 6.95 11.52 7.10
CA ASN A 375 6.10 10.56 7.78
C ASN A 375 4.70 10.52 7.12
N LEU A 376 4.27 9.35 6.64
CA LEU A 376 3.01 9.19 5.90
C LEU A 376 1.77 9.35 6.80
N ALA A 377 1.80 8.86 8.04
CA ALA A 377 0.67 8.94 8.97
C ALA A 377 0.32 10.39 9.35
N LYS A 378 1.32 11.27 9.37
CA LYS A 378 1.14 12.73 9.61
C LYS A 378 0.62 13.51 8.40
N GLN A 379 0.49 12.88 7.23
CA GLN A 379 0.02 13.53 6.00
C GLN A 379 -1.49 13.34 5.75
N CYS A 380 -2.24 12.87 6.74
CA CYS A 380 -3.70 12.68 6.65
C CYS A 380 -4.50 13.95 7.01
N THR A 381 -3.94 15.13 6.75
CA THR A 381 -4.52 16.45 7.08
C THR A 381 -5.30 17.09 5.93
N TYR A 382 -5.35 16.45 4.77
CA TYR A 382 -6.07 16.90 3.57
C TYR A 382 -7.29 16.03 3.33
N ARG A 383 -8.39 16.62 2.87
CA ARG A 383 -9.65 15.89 2.60
C ARG A 383 -9.48 14.83 1.52
N TYR A 384 -8.65 15.06 0.51
CA TYR A 384 -8.46 14.12 -0.61
C TYR A 384 -6.99 13.78 -0.81
N LYS A 385 -6.72 12.54 -1.21
CA LYS A 385 -5.36 12.03 -1.44
C LYS A 385 -5.26 11.46 -2.84
N ILE A 386 -4.28 11.90 -3.62
CA ILE A 386 -4.13 11.44 -5.01
C ILE A 386 -3.26 10.17 -5.01
N TYR A 387 -3.72 9.14 -5.69
CA TYR A 387 -2.90 7.99 -6.09
C TYR A 387 -2.51 8.12 -7.55
N VAL A 388 -1.22 7.90 -7.83
CA VAL A 388 -0.66 7.90 -9.19
C VAL A 388 0.45 6.85 -9.28
N GLN A 389 0.42 6.08 -10.36
CA GLN A 389 1.42 5.04 -10.64
C GLN A 389 2.85 5.63 -10.70
N GLY A 390 3.86 4.80 -10.45
CA GLY A 390 5.26 5.15 -10.62
C GLY A 390 5.77 4.67 -11.98
N ARG A 391 6.88 3.92 -11.96
CA ARG A 391 7.33 3.12 -13.10
C ARG A 391 6.35 1.98 -13.40
N GLY A 392 5.82 1.35 -12.35
CA GLY A 392 4.70 0.41 -12.36
C GLY A 392 3.65 0.83 -11.31
N TRP A 393 3.12 -0.13 -10.55
CA TRP A 393 2.29 0.18 -9.37
C TRP A 393 3.05 1.03 -8.35
N SER A 394 2.32 1.73 -7.46
CA SER A 394 2.93 2.48 -6.37
C SER A 394 2.52 1.90 -5.03
N VAL A 395 3.50 1.53 -4.20
CA VAL A 395 3.27 1.02 -2.84
C VAL A 395 2.47 1.99 -1.95
N SER A 396 2.43 3.27 -2.31
CA SER A 396 1.70 4.33 -1.59
C SER A 396 0.18 4.10 -1.49
N GLN A 397 -0.41 3.21 -2.31
CA GLN A 397 -1.86 3.04 -2.39
C GLN A 397 -2.50 2.67 -1.04
N LYS A 398 -1.97 1.65 -0.35
CA LYS A 398 -2.49 1.21 0.97
C LYS A 398 -2.36 2.30 2.04
N TYR A 399 -1.25 3.03 2.04
CA TYR A 399 -1.02 4.14 2.98
C TYR A 399 -1.96 5.32 2.72
N ILE A 400 -2.28 5.60 1.45
CA ILE A 400 -3.26 6.62 1.08
C ILE A 400 -4.67 6.22 1.56
N LEU A 401 -5.10 4.99 1.30
CA LEU A 401 -6.40 4.48 1.73
C LEU A 401 -6.58 4.53 3.25
N ALA A 402 -5.52 4.24 4.01
CA ALA A 402 -5.56 4.23 5.47
C ALA A 402 -5.83 5.61 6.12
N CYS A 403 -5.64 6.72 5.40
CA CYS A 403 -5.83 8.07 5.96
C CYS A 403 -7.28 8.43 6.31
N GLY A 404 -8.27 7.69 5.82
CA GLY A 404 -9.68 8.07 5.95
C GLY A 404 -10.07 9.28 5.09
N SER A 405 -9.24 9.62 4.10
CA SER A 405 -9.50 10.63 3.07
C SER A 405 -9.83 9.90 1.78
N PRO A 406 -10.85 10.30 1.00
CA PRO A 406 -11.06 9.74 -0.33
C PRO A 406 -9.79 9.73 -1.17
N MET A 407 -9.49 8.55 -1.71
CA MET A 407 -8.43 8.38 -2.68
C MET A 407 -8.95 8.82 -4.05
N LEU A 408 -8.32 9.83 -4.65
CA LEU A 408 -8.49 10.18 -6.05
C LEU A 408 -7.50 9.32 -6.85
N ARG A 409 -7.97 8.22 -7.44
CA ARG A 409 -7.12 7.24 -8.12
C ARG A 409 -6.99 7.62 -9.59
N ILE A 410 -5.81 8.09 -9.99
CA ILE A 410 -5.50 8.24 -11.41
C ILE A 410 -5.41 6.87 -12.05
N ASP A 411 -6.10 6.71 -13.17
CA ASP A 411 -6.21 5.45 -13.89
C ASP A 411 -4.85 4.87 -14.26
N THR A 412 -4.74 3.56 -14.04
CA THR A 412 -3.51 2.80 -14.22
C THR A 412 -3.84 1.36 -14.62
N PRO A 413 -3.06 0.73 -15.51
CA PRO A 413 -3.22 -0.70 -15.80
C PRO A 413 -2.68 -1.58 -14.67
N PHE A 414 -1.84 -1.04 -13.77
CA PHE A 414 -1.15 -1.81 -12.77
C PHE A 414 -2.03 -2.12 -11.55
N LYS A 415 -2.01 -3.38 -11.14
CA LYS A 415 -2.78 -3.92 -10.02
C LYS A 415 -1.85 -4.75 -9.12
N ASP A 416 -1.84 -4.49 -7.82
CA ASP A 416 -1.26 -5.40 -6.83
C ASP A 416 -2.31 -6.40 -6.32
N PHE A 417 -1.97 -7.23 -5.33
CA PHE A 417 -2.87 -8.31 -4.91
C PHE A 417 -4.19 -7.82 -4.31
N PHE A 418 -4.18 -6.75 -3.52
CA PHE A 418 -5.38 -6.25 -2.83
C PHE A 418 -6.14 -5.20 -3.64
N SER A 419 -5.46 -4.41 -4.49
CA SER A 419 -6.10 -3.33 -5.25
C SER A 419 -7.15 -3.83 -6.24
N ARG A 420 -7.12 -5.14 -6.55
CA ARG A 420 -8.14 -5.87 -7.33
C ARG A 420 -9.47 -6.04 -6.58
N GLY A 421 -9.47 -5.86 -5.25
CA GLY A 421 -10.69 -5.78 -4.43
C GLY A 421 -11.25 -4.37 -4.26
N LEU A 422 -10.62 -3.35 -4.83
CA LEU A 422 -11.09 -1.97 -4.71
C LEU A 422 -12.21 -1.66 -5.71
N VAL A 423 -13.29 -1.03 -5.23
CA VAL A 423 -14.47 -0.73 -6.04
C VAL A 423 -14.56 0.79 -6.25
N ALA A 424 -14.60 1.24 -7.50
CA ALA A 424 -14.77 2.65 -7.85
C ALA A 424 -16.10 3.20 -7.30
N GLY A 425 -16.11 4.45 -6.85
CA GLY A 425 -17.28 5.10 -6.24
C GLY A 425 -17.56 4.66 -4.80
N ARG A 426 -16.99 3.54 -4.33
CA ARG A 426 -17.07 3.07 -2.95
C ARG A 426 -15.77 3.31 -2.17
N HIS A 427 -14.67 2.72 -2.63
CA HIS A 427 -13.37 2.81 -1.95
C HIS A 427 -12.52 3.99 -2.44
N TYR A 428 -12.79 4.49 -3.65
CA TYR A 428 -12.02 5.56 -4.29
C TYR A 428 -12.82 6.28 -5.37
N TRP A 429 -12.38 7.48 -5.73
CA TRP A 429 -12.89 8.26 -6.86
C TRP A 429 -11.98 8.06 -8.09
N PRO A 430 -12.48 7.57 -9.24
CA PRO A 430 -11.67 7.39 -10.44
C PRO A 430 -11.31 8.72 -11.10
N ILE A 431 -10.07 8.87 -11.56
CA ILE A 431 -9.58 10.06 -12.24
C ILE A 431 -9.02 9.65 -13.61
N ASP A 432 -9.57 10.24 -14.67
CA ASP A 432 -9.06 10.08 -16.02
C ASP A 432 -7.62 10.60 -16.11
N ALA A 433 -6.68 9.71 -16.49
CA ALA A 433 -5.28 10.04 -16.64
C ALA A 433 -5.03 11.11 -17.72
N ALA A 434 -5.83 11.13 -18.80
CA ALA A 434 -5.69 12.11 -19.88
C ALA A 434 -6.14 13.51 -19.42
N ARG A 435 -7.24 13.60 -18.67
CA ARG A 435 -7.82 14.85 -18.15
C ARG A 435 -7.57 15.09 -16.66
N LYS A 436 -6.47 14.56 -16.12
CA LYS A 436 -6.21 14.50 -14.67
C LYS A 436 -6.41 15.82 -13.90
N CYS A 437 -5.97 16.98 -14.40
CA CYS A 437 -6.11 18.23 -13.64
C CYS A 437 -7.57 18.72 -13.55
N PRO A 438 -8.32 18.82 -14.68
CA PRO A 438 -9.77 19.01 -14.64
C PRO A 438 -10.51 18.00 -13.77
N SER A 439 -10.25 16.70 -13.92
CA SER A 439 -10.96 15.66 -13.17
C SER A 439 -10.65 15.71 -11.67
N ILE A 440 -9.40 16.02 -11.28
CA ILE A 440 -9.05 16.26 -9.86
C ILE A 440 -9.83 17.47 -9.33
N LYS A 441 -9.86 18.57 -10.08
CA LYS A 441 -10.60 19.77 -9.66
C LYS A 441 -12.08 19.45 -9.47
N PHE A 442 -12.70 18.78 -10.44
CA PHE A 442 -14.10 18.37 -10.39
C PHE A 442 -14.37 17.51 -9.15
N ALA A 443 -13.57 16.47 -8.91
CA ALA A 443 -13.74 15.60 -7.75
C ALA A 443 -13.64 16.35 -6.42
N VAL A 444 -12.72 17.32 -6.31
CA VAL A 444 -12.55 18.14 -5.10
C VAL A 444 -13.71 19.13 -4.93
N ASP A 445 -14.12 19.82 -5.98
CA ASP A 445 -15.26 20.75 -5.94
C ASP A 445 -16.54 20.00 -5.55
N TRP A 446 -16.80 18.85 -6.20
CA TRP A 446 -17.94 17.99 -5.88
C TRP A 446 -17.88 17.50 -4.43
N GLY A 447 -16.74 16.97 -3.98
CA GLY A 447 -16.60 16.44 -2.63
C GLY A 447 -16.79 17.51 -1.54
N ASN A 448 -16.32 18.74 -1.80
CA ASN A 448 -16.49 19.86 -0.87
C ASN A 448 -17.94 20.35 -0.81
N ALA A 449 -18.69 20.23 -1.91
CA ALA A 449 -20.14 20.45 -1.94
C ALA A 449 -20.95 19.28 -1.33
N HIS A 450 -20.36 18.08 -1.24
CA HIS A 450 -20.98 16.86 -0.74
C HIS A 450 -20.16 16.19 0.38
N PRO A 451 -19.91 16.89 1.50
CA PRO A 451 -18.93 16.46 2.49
C PRO A 451 -19.29 15.13 3.15
N ALA A 452 -20.58 14.84 3.37
CA ALA A 452 -21.01 13.57 3.96
C ALA A 452 -20.70 12.38 3.03
N GLN A 453 -20.92 12.53 1.72
CA GLN A 453 -20.62 11.52 0.70
C GLN A 453 -19.11 11.30 0.59
N ALA A 454 -18.33 12.40 0.53
CA ALA A 454 -16.88 12.34 0.47
C ALA A 454 -16.30 11.67 1.71
N GLN A 455 -16.73 12.06 2.92
CA GLN A 455 -16.28 11.42 4.15
C GLN A 455 -16.57 9.91 4.15
N ARG A 456 -17.78 9.49 3.75
CA ARG A 456 -18.14 8.07 3.65
C ARG A 456 -17.21 7.28 2.74
N MET A 457 -16.85 7.81 1.57
CA MET A 457 -15.90 7.14 0.67
C MET A 457 -14.51 6.98 1.33
N GLY A 458 -14.04 7.99 2.05
CA GLY A 458 -12.79 7.91 2.82
C GLY A 458 -12.88 6.85 3.95
N GLU A 459 -14.02 6.78 4.63
CA GLU A 459 -14.29 5.77 5.66
C GLU A 459 -14.31 4.35 5.08
N GLU A 460 -14.97 4.12 3.94
CA GLU A 460 -15.00 2.83 3.24
C GLU A 460 -13.58 2.40 2.82
N GLY A 461 -12.81 3.30 2.18
CA GLY A 461 -11.43 3.01 1.79
C GLY A 461 -10.51 2.67 2.97
N SER A 462 -10.63 3.41 4.09
CA SER A 462 -9.84 3.11 5.29
C SER A 462 -10.34 1.87 6.03
N SER A 463 -11.62 1.53 5.94
CA SER A 463 -12.17 0.30 6.53
C SER A 463 -11.65 -0.92 5.78
N PHE A 464 -11.60 -0.89 4.45
CA PHE A 464 -10.93 -1.94 3.67
C PHE A 464 -9.50 -2.21 4.18
N THR A 465 -8.71 -1.18 4.46
CA THR A 465 -7.33 -1.37 4.95
C THR A 465 -7.23 -2.04 6.32
N ARG A 466 -8.25 -1.85 7.19
CA ARG A 466 -8.27 -2.43 8.54
C ARG A 466 -8.92 -3.81 8.57
N ASP A 467 -10.00 -3.96 7.81
CA ASP A 467 -10.92 -5.09 7.92
C ASP A 467 -10.66 -6.15 6.85
N ASP A 468 -10.07 -5.79 5.70
CA ASP A 468 -9.80 -6.68 4.58
C ASP A 468 -8.31 -6.80 4.23
N LEU A 469 -7.44 -5.94 4.77
CA LEU A 469 -6.00 -5.92 4.51
C LEU A 469 -5.17 -5.94 5.80
N SER A 470 -5.69 -6.55 6.87
CA SER A 470 -4.91 -6.81 8.08
C SER A 470 -3.74 -7.76 7.79
N MET A 471 -2.73 -7.80 8.66
CA MET A 471 -1.62 -8.77 8.50
C MET A 471 -2.10 -10.22 8.52
N ASP A 472 -3.20 -10.53 9.22
CA ASP A 472 -3.83 -11.86 9.21
C ASP A 472 -4.24 -12.25 7.77
N TYR A 473 -4.96 -11.37 7.06
CA TYR A 473 -5.31 -11.60 5.66
C TYR A 473 -4.12 -11.55 4.70
N VAL A 474 -3.07 -10.78 5.02
CA VAL A 474 -1.84 -10.79 4.21
C VAL A 474 -1.17 -12.16 4.27
N TYR A 475 -1.00 -12.74 5.47
CA TYR A 475 -0.41 -14.07 5.61
C TYR A 475 -1.32 -15.17 5.09
N ASP A 476 -2.63 -15.08 5.27
CA ASP A 476 -3.58 -16.03 4.69
C ASP A 476 -3.52 -16.01 3.16
N TYR A 477 -3.43 -14.82 2.55
CA TYR A 477 -3.26 -14.69 1.10
C TYR A 477 -1.97 -15.37 0.64
N MET A 478 -0.85 -15.11 1.33
CA MET A 478 0.43 -15.76 1.02
C MET A 478 0.34 -17.28 1.17
N LEU A 479 -0.26 -17.79 2.25
CA LEU A 479 -0.41 -19.22 2.49
C LEU A 479 -1.25 -19.88 1.40
N HIS A 480 -2.41 -19.31 1.07
CA HIS A 480 -3.28 -19.83 0.00
C HIS A 480 -2.58 -19.81 -1.36
N LEU A 481 -1.95 -18.69 -1.72
CA LEU A 481 -1.23 -18.56 -2.98
C LEU A 481 -0.10 -19.59 -3.11
N LEU A 482 0.75 -19.71 -2.10
CA LEU A 482 1.86 -20.65 -2.10
C LEU A 482 1.38 -22.12 -2.06
N THR A 483 0.27 -22.39 -1.36
CA THR A 483 -0.34 -23.73 -1.33
C THR A 483 -0.89 -24.14 -2.69
N GLN A 484 -1.67 -23.25 -3.33
CA GLN A 484 -2.21 -23.50 -4.66
C GLN A 484 -1.08 -23.64 -5.69
N TYR A 485 -0.06 -22.78 -5.63
CA TYR A 485 1.12 -22.86 -6.49
C TYR A 485 1.88 -24.18 -6.33
N ALA A 486 2.18 -24.60 -5.09
CA ALA A 486 2.90 -25.83 -4.82
C ALA A 486 2.15 -27.08 -5.34
N GLY A 487 0.81 -27.08 -5.25
CA GLY A 487 -0.03 -28.14 -5.79
C GLY A 487 0.04 -28.32 -7.31
N LEU A 488 0.56 -27.32 -8.03
CA LEU A 488 0.77 -27.38 -9.48
C LEU A 488 2.14 -27.94 -9.85
N LEU A 489 3.10 -28.03 -8.92
CA LEU A 489 4.43 -28.56 -9.20
C LEU A 489 4.36 -30.05 -9.58
N ARG A 490 4.97 -30.41 -10.72
CA ARG A 490 5.04 -31.78 -11.23
C ARG A 490 6.35 -32.49 -10.88
N TYR A 491 7.08 -31.97 -9.92
CA TYR A 491 8.34 -32.49 -9.43
C TYR A 491 8.46 -32.21 -7.94
N LYS A 492 9.29 -33.00 -7.23
CA LYS A 492 9.61 -32.72 -5.83
C LYS A 492 10.67 -31.61 -5.76
N PRO A 493 10.40 -30.49 -5.06
CA PRO A 493 11.40 -29.46 -4.80
C PRO A 493 12.64 -30.03 -4.11
N THR A 494 13.80 -29.52 -4.49
CA THR A 494 15.11 -29.91 -3.94
C THR A 494 15.93 -28.65 -3.73
N VAL A 495 16.67 -28.59 -2.63
CA VAL A 495 17.54 -27.44 -2.34
C VAL A 495 18.62 -27.31 -3.43
N PRO A 496 18.71 -26.17 -4.14
CA PRO A 496 19.76 -25.93 -5.12
C PRO A 496 21.16 -25.85 -4.47
N ASP A 497 22.20 -26.30 -5.16
CA ASP A 497 23.58 -26.35 -4.63
C ASP A 497 24.12 -25.00 -4.13
N ARG A 498 23.67 -23.90 -4.73
CA ARG A 498 24.10 -22.53 -4.40
C ARG A 498 23.14 -21.80 -3.46
N ALA A 499 22.07 -22.47 -3.01
CA ALA A 499 21.12 -21.86 -2.11
C ALA A 499 21.67 -21.84 -0.67
N ILE A 500 21.45 -20.73 0.03
CA ILE A 500 21.75 -20.59 1.45
C ILE A 500 20.47 -20.73 2.25
N GLU A 501 20.55 -21.32 3.43
CA GLU A 501 19.41 -21.41 4.33
C GLU A 501 19.07 -20.04 4.97
N LEU A 502 17.78 -19.74 5.06
CA LEU A 502 17.26 -18.56 5.75
C LEU A 502 16.48 -18.97 7.01
N CYS A 503 16.66 -18.18 8.06
CA CYS A 503 15.90 -18.23 9.31
C CYS A 503 15.83 -16.83 9.91
N LEU A 504 15.03 -16.67 10.97
CA LEU A 504 14.84 -15.37 11.62
C LEU A 504 16.18 -14.79 12.08
N GLU A 505 17.01 -15.60 12.71
CA GLU A 505 18.31 -15.22 13.23
C GLU A 505 19.30 -14.84 12.12
N SER A 506 19.35 -15.60 11.03
CA SER A 506 20.31 -15.34 9.95
C SER A 506 20.01 -14.04 9.19
N MET A 507 18.78 -13.53 9.29
CA MET A 507 18.38 -12.25 8.69
C MET A 507 18.40 -11.09 9.69
N ALA A 508 17.79 -11.25 10.87
CA ALA A 508 17.62 -10.15 11.81
C ALA A 508 18.89 -9.85 12.61
N CYS A 509 19.58 -10.86 13.14
CA CYS A 509 20.73 -10.62 14.02
C CYS A 509 21.92 -9.88 13.39
N PRO A 510 22.27 -10.08 12.10
CA PRO A 510 23.30 -9.27 11.45
C PRO A 510 22.75 -7.93 10.92
N ALA A 511 21.44 -7.69 10.95
CA ALA A 511 20.87 -6.42 10.52
C ALA A 511 21.19 -5.31 11.54
N GLY A 512 21.43 -4.10 11.04
CA GLY A 512 21.66 -2.92 11.86
C GLY A 512 20.67 -1.80 11.55
N GLY A 513 20.59 -0.82 12.45
CA GLY A 513 19.77 0.38 12.29
C GLY A 513 18.30 0.09 12.00
N GLN A 514 17.71 0.89 11.11
CA GLN A 514 16.28 0.80 10.77
C GLN A 514 15.87 -0.55 10.16
N ALA A 515 16.78 -1.27 9.50
CA ALA A 515 16.48 -2.59 8.98
C ALA A 515 16.17 -3.57 10.12
N HIS A 516 17.01 -3.60 11.15
CA HIS A 516 16.79 -4.41 12.35
C HIS A 516 15.52 -3.98 13.09
N GLU A 517 15.33 -2.68 13.29
CA GLU A 517 14.13 -2.14 13.96
C GLU A 517 12.84 -2.61 13.25
N PHE A 518 12.77 -2.49 11.93
CA PHE A 518 11.58 -2.89 11.17
C PHE A 518 11.38 -4.41 11.15
N MET A 519 12.46 -5.20 11.13
CA MET A 519 12.36 -6.65 11.30
C MET A 519 11.75 -6.98 12.68
N MET A 520 12.25 -6.38 13.76
CA MET A 520 11.73 -6.64 15.11
C MET A 520 10.29 -6.15 15.31
N GLU A 521 9.92 -5.01 14.70
CA GLU A 521 8.55 -4.48 14.72
C GLU A 521 7.55 -5.36 13.96
N SER A 522 8.02 -6.10 12.95
CA SER A 522 7.20 -6.97 12.10
C SER A 522 7.38 -8.46 12.38
N MET A 523 8.12 -8.81 13.43
CA MET A 523 8.39 -10.20 13.79
C MET A 523 7.15 -10.86 14.41
N GLU A 524 6.79 -12.03 13.90
CA GLU A 524 5.76 -12.88 14.47
C GLU A 524 6.22 -13.42 15.82
N LYS A 525 5.44 -13.15 16.86
CA LYS A 525 5.76 -13.58 18.24
C LYS A 525 5.20 -14.95 18.58
N TYR A 526 4.14 -15.35 17.87
CA TYR A 526 3.39 -16.57 18.13
C TYR A 526 3.00 -17.23 16.82
N ALA A 527 3.00 -18.57 16.81
CA ALA A 527 2.32 -19.31 15.77
C ALA A 527 0.80 -19.04 15.84
N ALA A 528 0.13 -19.08 14.69
CA ALA A 528 -1.31 -18.92 14.62
C ALA A 528 -2.00 -20.08 15.33
N GLY A 529 -2.76 -19.76 16.39
CA GLY A 529 -3.63 -20.70 17.10
C GLY A 529 -5.01 -20.83 16.45
N TYR A 530 -5.13 -20.57 15.15
CA TYR A 530 -6.40 -20.53 14.44
C TYR A 530 -6.24 -21.08 13.02
N GLU A 531 -7.36 -21.46 12.41
CA GLU A 531 -7.41 -21.85 11.00
C GLU A 531 -7.51 -20.62 10.08
N PRO A 532 -6.70 -20.55 9.00
CA PRO A 532 -6.83 -19.55 7.95
C PRO A 532 -8.26 -19.44 7.43
N CYS A 533 -8.58 -18.27 6.88
CA CYS A 533 -9.83 -18.03 6.20
C CYS A 533 -10.04 -19.02 5.03
N ILE A 534 -11.30 -19.26 4.67
CA ILE A 534 -11.63 -20.18 3.58
C ILE A 534 -11.47 -19.46 2.23
N LEU A 535 -10.59 -19.99 1.37
CA LEU A 535 -10.38 -19.49 0.02
C LEU A 535 -11.68 -19.62 -0.80
N PRO A 536 -12.25 -18.53 -1.34
CA PRO A 536 -13.47 -18.62 -2.13
C PRO A 536 -13.21 -19.27 -3.49
N GLN A 537 -14.30 -19.74 -4.11
CA GLN A 537 -14.27 -20.30 -5.47
C GLN A 537 -13.82 -19.24 -6.50
N PRO A 538 -13.28 -19.64 -7.67
CA PRO A 538 -12.95 -18.70 -8.74
C PRO A 538 -14.17 -17.88 -9.17
N PHE A 539 -13.93 -16.71 -9.76
CA PHE A 539 -15.00 -15.93 -10.39
C PHE A 539 -15.64 -16.70 -11.56
N THR A 540 -16.97 -16.65 -11.67
CA THR A 540 -17.66 -17.05 -12.89
C THR A 540 -17.44 -16.00 -13.99
N ALA A 541 -17.68 -16.37 -15.24
CA ALA A 541 -17.59 -15.43 -16.36
C ALA A 541 -18.58 -14.26 -16.21
N ASP A 542 -19.77 -14.54 -15.67
CA ASP A 542 -20.80 -13.53 -15.41
C ASP A 542 -20.35 -12.56 -14.32
N GLU A 543 -19.78 -13.05 -13.21
CA GLU A 543 -19.24 -12.20 -12.15
C GLU A 543 -18.10 -11.30 -12.64
N ILE A 544 -17.21 -11.81 -13.49
CA ILE A 544 -16.14 -11.00 -14.10
C ILE A 544 -16.76 -9.90 -14.96
N THR A 545 -17.74 -10.24 -15.79
CA THR A 545 -18.43 -9.29 -16.67
C THR A 545 -19.14 -8.21 -15.86
N GLU A 546 -19.84 -8.59 -14.78
CA GLU A 546 -20.50 -7.63 -13.88
C GLU A 546 -19.51 -6.71 -13.18
N LEU A 547 -18.34 -7.22 -12.76
CA LEU A 547 -17.30 -6.40 -12.14
C LEU A 547 -16.76 -5.34 -13.11
N VAL A 548 -16.51 -5.74 -14.37
CA VAL A 548 -16.06 -4.83 -15.43
C VAL A 548 -17.14 -3.79 -15.74
N GLN A 549 -18.37 -4.23 -15.98
CA GLN A 549 -19.49 -3.35 -16.30
C GLN A 549 -19.73 -2.32 -15.17
N ARG A 550 -19.64 -2.74 -13.91
CA ARG A 550 -19.82 -1.85 -12.76
C ARG A 550 -18.74 -0.77 -12.69
N ASP A 551 -17.49 -1.12 -12.96
CA ASP A 551 -16.39 -0.15 -13.00
C ASP A 551 -16.57 0.84 -14.16
N GLU A 552 -16.95 0.36 -15.34
CA GLU A 552 -17.26 1.20 -16.51
C GLU A 552 -18.46 2.13 -16.25
N ASP A 553 -19.54 1.64 -15.63
CA ASP A 553 -20.73 2.43 -15.31
C ASP A 553 -20.39 3.59 -14.36
N VAL A 554 -19.54 3.35 -13.36
CA VAL A 554 -19.09 4.40 -12.44
C VAL A 554 -18.26 5.45 -13.20
N ARG A 555 -17.31 5.03 -14.04
CA ARG A 555 -16.50 5.95 -14.86
C ARG A 555 -17.36 6.77 -15.81
N ASN A 556 -18.30 6.12 -16.51
CA ASN A 556 -19.23 6.79 -17.42
C ASN A 556 -20.10 7.80 -16.67
N LYS A 557 -20.53 7.50 -15.45
CA LYS A 557 -21.27 8.45 -14.60
C LYS A 557 -20.40 9.65 -14.21
N VAL A 558 -19.15 9.45 -13.77
CA VAL A 558 -18.22 10.55 -13.48
C VAL A 558 -18.01 11.42 -14.71
N ASN A 559 -17.72 10.83 -15.87
CA ASN A 559 -17.52 11.56 -17.12
C ASN A 559 -18.73 12.42 -17.50
N LYS A 560 -19.95 11.87 -17.41
CA LYS A 560 -21.18 12.62 -17.65
C LYS A 560 -21.38 13.80 -16.69
N MET A 561 -20.97 13.62 -15.43
CA MET A 561 -21.03 14.70 -14.43
C MET A 561 -19.99 15.79 -14.72
N GLU A 562 -18.77 15.41 -15.10
CA GLU A 562 -17.71 16.35 -15.51
C GLU A 562 -18.13 17.18 -16.73
N GLU A 563 -18.63 16.51 -17.78
CA GLU A 563 -19.12 17.20 -18.99
C GLU A 563 -20.29 18.13 -18.70
N LYS A 564 -21.18 17.76 -17.77
CA LYS A 564 -22.31 18.61 -17.37
C LYS A 564 -21.81 19.89 -16.70
N GLU A 565 -20.89 19.78 -15.75
CA GLU A 565 -20.30 20.96 -15.09
C GLU A 565 -19.50 21.84 -16.08
N GLU A 566 -18.82 21.23 -17.06
CA GLU A 566 -18.15 21.97 -18.13
C GLU A 566 -19.13 22.73 -19.04
N ARG A 567 -20.32 22.18 -19.32
CA ARG A 567 -21.36 22.86 -20.11
C ARG A 567 -22.07 23.98 -19.36
N GLU A 568 -22.10 23.92 -18.03
CA GLU A 568 -22.76 24.92 -17.17
C GLU A 568 -21.85 26.11 -16.82
N ARG A 569 -20.54 26.01 -17.13
CA ARG A 569 -19.55 27.09 -16.99
C ARG A 569 -19.33 27.83 -18.30
#